data_AF-A8TYR6-F1
#
_entry.id   AF-A8TYR6-F1
#
_cell.length_a   1.000
_cell.length_b   1.000
_cell.length_c   1.000
_cell.angle_alpha   90.00
_cell.angle_beta   90.00
_cell.angle_gamma   90.00
#
_symmetry.space_group_name_H-M   'P 1'
#
loop_
_entity.id
_entity.type
_entity.pdbx_description
1 polymer ?
#
loop_
_entity_poly.entity_id
_entity_poly.type
_entity_poly.pdbx_seq_one_letter_code
_entity_poly.pdbx_strand_id
1 'polypeptide(L)'
;MAISQVQNRSRGPSQEYLLLDYLQRLGRNLAGRMAVHVHLSRLRPQNRQDHHIRIAAATFEGMVNNYEGQIFVLSNSDLFFICKDAAIEDIDAAIMKVRYLFSEDPLSQGDEEEDLARFCTWYNVENQFDELLDIVKSMHRERERKARLAVASDQGAQKAKGSRKALDPEQLGKLENFLRRADLSNLMRRQAICAITPGSSAPQPVFREL
;
A
#
# COMPACT_ATOMS: atom_id res chain seq x y z
N MET A 1 11.48 26.27 13.72
CA MET A 1 10.43 25.32 14.15
C MET A 1 9.68 24.87 12.90
N ALA A 2 9.98 23.68 12.40
CA ALA A 2 9.27 23.09 11.25
C ALA A 2 8.93 21.63 11.56
N ILE A 3 8.26 21.41 12.70
CA ILE A 3 7.51 20.18 12.93
C ILE A 3 6.10 20.49 12.48
N SER A 4 5.76 20.16 11.25
CA SER A 4 4.38 20.20 10.82
C SER A 4 4.13 19.13 9.77
N GLN A 5 3.19 18.25 10.13
CA GLN A 5 2.49 17.26 9.30
C GLN A 5 2.89 15.79 9.45
N VAL A 6 3.17 15.35 10.68
CA VAL A 6 2.92 13.94 11.08
C VAL A 6 1.70 13.88 12.00
N GLN A 7 0.56 14.41 11.55
CA GLN A 7 -0.73 14.13 12.16
C GLN A 7 -1.80 13.98 11.09
N ASN A 8 -2.55 12.87 11.19
CA ASN A 8 -3.79 12.53 10.52
C ASN A 8 -3.71 11.62 9.27
N ARG A 9 -3.61 10.30 9.51
CA ARG A 9 -3.71 9.22 8.51
C ARG A 9 -5.10 9.06 7.84
N SER A 10 -5.98 10.08 7.79
CA SER A 10 -7.34 9.90 7.24
C SER A 10 -7.98 11.06 6.47
N ARG A 11 -7.35 12.22 6.25
CA ARG A 11 -8.02 13.32 5.50
C ARG A 11 -7.15 14.11 4.51
N GLY A 12 -5.87 13.82 4.40
CA GLY A 12 -4.97 14.46 3.43
C GLY A 12 -4.85 13.68 2.11
N PRO A 13 -4.33 14.31 1.04
CA PRO A 13 -3.94 13.59 -0.17
C PRO A 13 -2.93 12.47 0.14
N SER A 14 -2.93 11.41 -0.66
CA SER A 14 -2.00 10.29 -0.49
C SER A 14 -0.55 10.75 -0.67
N GLN A 15 0.38 10.05 -0.03
CA GLN A 15 1.81 10.37 -0.14
C GLN A 15 2.32 10.16 -1.58
N GLU A 16 1.77 9.15 -2.29
CA GLU A 16 2.02 8.94 -3.71
C GLU A 16 1.53 10.12 -4.57
N TYR A 17 0.39 10.72 -4.21
CA TYR A 17 -0.10 11.91 -4.90
C TYR A 17 0.79 13.13 -4.62
N LEU A 18 1.22 13.32 -3.37
CA LEU A 18 2.12 14.42 -3.01
C LEU A 18 3.47 14.31 -3.72
N LEU A 19 4.02 13.09 -3.83
CA LEU A 19 5.21 12.81 -4.62
C LEU A 19 5.00 13.13 -6.11
N LEU A 20 3.86 12.74 -6.68
CA LEU A 20 3.52 13.04 -8.07
C LEU A 20 3.40 14.54 -8.32
N ASP A 21 2.68 15.27 -7.46
CA ASP A 21 2.52 16.73 -7.54
C ASP A 21 3.88 17.43 -7.42
N TYR A 22 4.75 16.96 -6.50
CA TYR A 22 6.10 17.48 -6.35
C TYR A 22 6.94 17.31 -7.62
N LEU A 23 6.95 16.10 -8.21
CA LEU A 23 7.66 15.84 -9.47
C LEU A 23 7.11 16.66 -10.64
N GLN A 24 5.79 16.86 -10.73
CA GLN A 24 5.20 17.70 -11.77
C GLN A 24 5.58 19.17 -11.62
N ARG A 25 5.71 19.67 -10.37
CA ARG A 25 6.12 21.05 -10.08
C ARG A 25 7.60 21.32 -10.33
N LEU A 26 8.45 20.29 -10.23
CA LEU A 26 9.87 20.40 -10.56
C LEU A 26 10.09 20.93 -11.99
N GLY A 27 9.18 20.59 -12.91
CA GLY A 27 9.09 21.21 -14.23
C GLY A 27 10.41 21.11 -15.00
N ARG A 28 11.08 22.25 -15.21
CA ARG A 28 12.37 22.34 -15.93
C ARG A 28 13.59 22.43 -15.00
N ASN A 29 13.40 22.54 -13.69
CA ASN A 29 14.48 22.71 -12.73
C ASN A 29 14.99 21.35 -12.23
N LEU A 30 15.50 20.54 -13.17
CA LEU A 30 15.91 19.15 -12.93
C LEU A 30 17.42 19.01 -12.68
N ALA A 31 18.20 20.04 -12.99
CA ALA A 31 19.65 20.01 -12.92
C ALA A 31 20.16 19.69 -11.50
N GLY A 32 21.08 18.74 -11.42
CA GLY A 32 21.71 18.33 -10.16
C GLY A 32 20.79 17.59 -9.20
N ARG A 33 19.59 17.16 -9.64
CA ARG A 33 18.65 16.44 -8.78
C ARG A 33 18.83 14.94 -8.85
N MET A 34 18.84 14.33 -7.68
CA MET A 34 18.91 12.89 -7.49
C MET A 34 17.68 12.43 -6.71
N ALA A 35 17.21 11.23 -7.03
CA ALA A 35 16.14 10.59 -6.29
C ALA A 35 16.55 9.17 -5.90
N VAL A 36 16.13 8.76 -4.72
CA VAL A 36 16.38 7.44 -4.16
C VAL A 36 15.06 6.85 -3.70
N HIS A 37 14.78 5.65 -4.17
CA HIS A 37 13.66 4.84 -3.73
C HIS A 37 14.17 3.69 -2.86
N VAL A 38 13.83 3.70 -1.57
CA VAL A 38 14.18 2.65 -0.62
C VAL A 38 13.01 1.70 -0.45
N HIS A 39 13.21 0.44 -0.83
CA HIS A 39 12.18 -0.61 -0.93
C HIS A 39 11.95 -1.33 0.40
N LEU A 40 11.61 -0.59 1.46
CA LEU A 40 11.32 -1.18 2.78
C LEU A 40 10.14 -2.19 2.73
N SER A 41 9.24 -2.07 1.75
CA SER A 41 8.13 -2.98 1.48
C SER A 41 8.57 -4.43 1.23
N ARG A 42 9.83 -4.65 0.83
CA ARG A 42 10.43 -5.98 0.63
C ARG A 42 10.89 -6.63 1.93
N LEU A 43 11.01 -5.86 3.02
CA LEU A 43 11.32 -6.39 4.34
C LEU A 43 10.17 -7.23 4.89
N ARG A 44 10.51 -8.13 5.81
CA ARG A 44 9.51 -8.95 6.53
C ARG A 44 8.52 -8.04 7.26
N PRO A 45 7.21 -8.38 7.31
CA PRO A 45 6.20 -7.55 7.97
C PRO A 45 6.52 -7.21 9.43
N GLN A 46 7.21 -8.11 10.15
CA GLN A 46 7.64 -7.92 11.54
C GLN A 46 8.61 -6.74 11.71
N ASN A 47 9.41 -6.45 10.67
CA ASN A 47 10.41 -5.38 10.66
C ASN A 47 9.82 -4.06 10.16
N ARG A 48 8.62 -4.07 9.54
CA ARG A 48 7.94 -2.89 8.99
C ARG A 48 7.04 -2.16 10.00
N GLN A 49 7.35 -2.24 11.29
CA GLN A 49 6.56 -1.55 12.31
C GLN A 49 6.66 -0.02 12.13
N ASP A 50 5.58 0.70 12.43
CA ASP A 50 5.49 2.15 12.20
C ASP A 50 6.65 2.94 12.83
N HIS A 51 7.16 2.50 14.00
CA HIS A 51 8.30 3.16 14.65
C HIS A 51 9.62 3.01 13.88
N HIS A 52 9.93 1.83 13.31
CA HIS A 52 11.11 1.64 12.48
C HIS A 52 11.06 2.49 11.21
N ILE A 53 9.90 2.57 10.56
CA ILE A 53 9.72 3.41 9.37
C ILE A 53 9.94 4.89 9.71
N ARG A 54 9.48 5.35 10.88
CA ARG A 54 9.73 6.72 11.34
C ARG A 54 11.21 6.99 11.58
N ILE A 55 11.92 6.05 12.23
CA ILE A 55 13.36 6.18 12.48
C ILE A 55 14.11 6.20 11.13
N ALA A 56 13.75 5.33 10.20
CA ALA A 56 14.31 5.31 8.86
C ALA A 56 14.10 6.64 8.12
N ALA A 57 12.89 7.20 8.14
CA ALA A 57 12.62 8.50 7.54
C ALA A 57 13.42 9.65 8.22
N ALA A 58 13.57 9.60 9.55
CA ALA A 58 14.33 10.59 10.30
C ALA A 58 15.83 10.61 9.94
N THR A 59 16.40 9.49 9.45
CA THR A 59 17.80 9.47 8.99
C THR A 59 18.07 10.46 7.85
N PHE A 60 17.06 10.75 7.04
CA PHE A 60 17.15 11.68 5.91
C PHE A 60 16.83 13.13 6.30
N GLU A 61 16.35 13.41 7.52
CA GLU A 61 15.92 14.75 7.94
C GLU A 61 17.07 15.78 7.88
N GLY A 62 18.30 15.35 8.20
CA GLY A 62 19.49 16.19 8.02
C GLY A 62 19.73 16.57 6.56
N MET A 63 19.60 15.60 5.65
CA MET A 63 19.78 15.82 4.21
C MET A 63 18.66 16.65 3.59
N VAL A 64 17.43 16.49 4.06
CA VAL A 64 16.27 17.32 3.66
C VAL A 64 16.59 18.80 3.88
N ASN A 65 17.17 19.14 5.04
CA ASN A 65 17.50 20.52 5.38
C ASN A 65 18.72 21.06 4.62
N ASN A 66 19.71 20.21 4.34
CA ASN A 66 20.98 20.64 3.74
C ASN A 66 20.97 20.69 2.19
N TYR A 67 20.13 19.88 1.54
CA TYR A 67 20.19 19.64 0.09
C TYR A 67 18.89 19.92 -0.67
N GLU A 68 18.10 20.89 -0.19
CA GLU A 68 16.74 21.17 -0.70
C GLU A 68 15.92 19.88 -0.88
N GLY A 69 16.08 18.95 0.05
CA GLY A 69 15.58 17.60 -0.09
C GLY A 69 14.13 17.47 0.33
N GLN A 70 13.48 16.41 -0.12
CA GLN A 70 12.15 16.04 0.32
C GLN A 70 12.03 14.53 0.43
N ILE A 71 11.44 14.06 1.52
CA ILE A 71 11.18 12.64 1.75
C ILE A 71 9.67 12.38 1.80
N PHE A 72 9.26 11.28 1.18
CA PHE A 72 7.89 10.79 1.17
C PHE A 72 7.88 9.37 1.71
N VAL A 73 7.03 9.12 2.72
CA VAL A 73 6.77 7.77 3.24
C VAL A 73 5.55 7.22 2.53
N LEU A 74 5.75 6.28 1.61
CA LEU A 74 4.69 5.71 0.79
C LEU A 74 3.77 4.79 1.61
N SER A 75 2.60 4.49 1.06
CA SER A 75 1.59 3.67 1.75
C SER A 75 1.98 2.19 1.89
N ASN A 76 2.94 1.72 1.10
CA ASN A 76 3.55 0.39 1.21
C ASN A 76 4.76 0.35 2.17
N SER A 77 5.03 1.45 2.87
CA SER A 77 6.17 1.69 3.76
C SER A 77 7.50 2.00 3.07
N ASP A 78 7.55 2.08 1.74
CA ASP A 78 8.75 2.52 1.03
C ASP A 78 9.06 3.99 1.31
N LEU A 79 10.33 4.36 1.21
CA LEU A 79 10.77 5.75 1.33
C LEU A 79 11.19 6.26 -0.04
N PHE A 80 10.68 7.43 -0.41
CA PHE A 80 11.10 8.12 -1.62
C PHE A 80 11.76 9.43 -1.24
N PHE A 81 13.06 9.56 -1.49
CA PHE A 81 13.84 10.74 -1.18
C PHE A 81 14.29 11.42 -2.45
N ILE A 82 14.16 12.75 -2.53
CA ILE A 82 14.62 13.56 -3.65
C ILE A 82 15.46 14.69 -3.07
N CYS A 83 16.60 15.00 -3.67
CA CYS A 83 17.49 16.08 -3.25
C CYS A 83 18.13 16.77 -4.45
N LYS A 84 18.68 17.95 -4.20
CA LYS A 84 19.44 18.73 -5.18
C LYS A 84 20.88 18.92 -4.69
N ASP A 85 21.83 18.67 -5.58
CA ASP A 85 23.26 18.89 -5.37
C ASP A 85 23.83 18.19 -4.12
N ALA A 86 23.23 17.05 -3.73
CA ALA A 86 23.70 16.26 -2.61
C ALA A 86 24.94 15.42 -2.99
N ALA A 87 25.91 15.35 -2.08
CA ALA A 87 27.06 14.47 -2.24
C ALA A 87 26.59 13.00 -2.23
N ILE A 88 27.08 12.20 -3.18
CA ILE A 88 26.75 10.77 -3.29
C ILE A 88 27.10 10.04 -1.98
N GLU A 89 28.23 10.40 -1.36
CA GLU A 89 28.70 9.83 -0.09
C GLU A 89 27.72 10.05 1.06
N ASP A 90 27.06 11.22 1.11
CA ASP A 90 26.08 11.52 2.17
C ASP A 90 24.80 10.70 1.99
N ILE A 91 24.34 10.57 0.74
CA ILE A 91 23.18 9.74 0.40
C ILE A 91 23.47 8.28 0.74
N ASP A 92 24.63 7.78 0.34
CA ASP A 92 25.04 6.40 0.61
C ASP A 92 25.16 6.15 2.12
N ALA A 93 25.78 7.08 2.87
CA ALA A 93 25.85 6.99 4.33
C ALA A 93 24.45 6.96 4.99
N ALA A 94 23.47 7.70 4.47
CA ALA A 94 22.10 7.63 4.96
C ALA A 94 21.44 6.28 4.63
N ILE A 95 21.61 5.76 3.40
CA ILE A 95 21.11 4.45 3.00
C ILE A 95 21.71 3.35 3.88
N MET A 96 23.02 3.40 4.15
CA MET A 96 23.70 2.44 5.01
C MET A 96 23.20 2.49 6.47
N LYS A 97 22.91 3.68 7.01
CA LYS A 97 22.28 3.82 8.33
C LYS A 97 20.89 3.17 8.36
N VAL A 98 20.08 3.38 7.32
CA VAL A 98 18.77 2.73 7.23
C VAL A 98 18.92 1.22 7.10
N ARG A 99 19.88 0.73 6.31
CA ARG A 99 20.16 -0.70 6.17
C ARG A 99 20.55 -1.33 7.51
N TYR A 100 21.42 -0.66 8.28
CA TYR A 100 21.84 -1.11 9.60
C TYR A 100 20.68 -1.16 10.61
N LEU A 101 19.74 -0.20 10.53
CA LEU A 101 18.51 -0.20 11.35
C LEU A 101 17.69 -1.49 11.16
N PHE A 102 17.74 -2.10 9.97
CA PHE A 102 17.06 -3.34 9.63
C PHE A 102 18.00 -4.54 9.58
N SER A 103 19.14 -4.51 10.28
CA SER A 103 20.13 -5.59 10.31
C SER A 103 19.53 -6.95 10.72
N GLU A 104 18.44 -7.00 11.48
CA GLU A 104 17.77 -8.27 11.82
C GLU A 104 16.99 -8.91 10.63
N ASP A 105 16.86 -8.22 9.49
CA ASP A 105 16.23 -8.75 8.28
C ASP A 105 17.27 -9.40 7.34
N PRO A 106 17.03 -10.61 6.80
CA PRO A 106 17.94 -11.22 5.83
C PRO A 106 18.20 -10.37 4.58
N LEU A 107 17.25 -9.50 4.19
CA LEU A 107 17.41 -8.60 3.04
C LEU A 107 18.48 -7.52 3.28
N SER A 108 18.85 -7.24 4.52
CA SER A 108 19.87 -6.24 4.86
C SER A 108 21.26 -6.86 5.10
N GLN A 109 21.36 -8.20 5.16
CA GLN A 109 22.59 -8.93 5.49
C GLN A 109 23.48 -9.22 4.27
N GLY A 110 23.00 -8.95 3.05
CA GLY A 110 23.75 -9.15 1.82
C GLY A 110 24.65 -7.97 1.48
N ASP A 111 25.97 -8.17 1.50
CA ASP A 111 26.97 -7.14 1.18
C ASP A 111 27.29 -7.03 -0.31
N GLU A 112 26.59 -7.81 -1.14
CA GLU A 112 26.77 -7.78 -2.59
C GLU A 112 26.02 -6.58 -3.21
N GLU A 113 26.57 -6.03 -4.30
CA GLU A 113 25.98 -4.90 -5.02
C GLU A 113 24.56 -5.20 -5.52
N GLU A 114 24.27 -6.47 -5.80
CA GLU A 114 22.94 -6.93 -6.19
C GLU A 114 21.92 -6.82 -5.05
N ASP A 115 22.34 -7.01 -3.80
CA ASP A 115 21.46 -6.84 -2.63
C ASP A 115 21.21 -5.36 -2.32
N LEU A 116 22.19 -4.49 -2.58
CA LEU A 116 22.00 -3.05 -2.49
C LEU A 116 20.98 -2.54 -3.52
N ALA A 117 21.03 -3.08 -4.75
CA ALA A 117 20.05 -2.79 -5.80
C ALA A 117 18.64 -3.32 -5.48
N ARG A 118 18.54 -4.38 -4.66
CA ARG A 118 17.26 -4.88 -4.15
C ARG A 118 16.71 -4.01 -3.01
N PHE A 119 17.57 -3.37 -2.24
CA PHE A 119 17.18 -2.51 -1.13
C PHE A 119 16.84 -1.09 -1.58
N CYS A 120 17.60 -0.53 -2.53
CA CYS A 120 17.41 0.83 -3.01
C CYS A 120 17.57 0.94 -4.53
N THR A 121 16.87 1.90 -5.13
CA THR A 121 17.03 2.25 -6.55
C THR A 121 17.30 3.74 -6.66
N TRP A 122 18.33 4.08 -7.42
CA TRP A 122 18.76 5.45 -7.66
C TRP A 122 18.24 5.92 -9.01
N TYR A 123 17.85 7.18 -9.06
CA TYR A 123 17.41 7.85 -10.28
C TYR A 123 18.15 9.18 -10.39
N ASN A 124 18.79 9.39 -11.54
CA ASN A 124 19.25 10.71 -11.91
C ASN A 124 18.06 11.47 -12.49
N VAL A 125 17.49 12.39 -11.72
CA VAL A 125 16.25 13.09 -12.08
C VAL A 125 16.45 13.98 -13.30
N GLU A 126 17.66 14.47 -13.54
CA GLU A 126 17.99 15.28 -14.71
C GLU A 126 17.83 14.49 -16.01
N ASN A 127 18.29 13.24 -16.03
CA ASN A 127 18.33 12.40 -17.22
C ASN A 127 17.14 11.42 -17.33
N GLN A 128 16.54 11.04 -16.20
CA GLN A 128 15.52 9.98 -16.11
C GLN A 128 14.18 10.53 -15.62
N PHE A 129 13.92 11.82 -15.81
CA PHE A 129 12.70 12.46 -15.31
C PHE A 129 11.42 11.78 -15.82
N ASP A 130 11.33 11.52 -17.13
CA ASP A 130 10.13 10.94 -17.74
C ASP A 130 9.86 9.52 -17.24
N GLU A 131 10.91 8.71 -17.14
CA GLU A 131 10.85 7.34 -16.60
C GLU A 131 10.41 7.37 -15.13
N LEU A 132 11.04 8.20 -14.32
CA LEU A 132 10.71 8.37 -12.91
C LEU A 132 9.25 8.83 -12.73
N LEU A 133 8.81 9.79 -13.54
CA LEU A 133 7.46 10.32 -13.49
C LEU A 133 6.43 9.23 -13.83
N ASP A 134 6.71 8.38 -14.80
CA ASP A 134 5.82 7.27 -15.16
C ASP A 134 5.78 6.17 -14.10
N ILE A 135 6.90 5.87 -13.45
CA ILE A 135 6.96 4.98 -12.28
C ILE A 135 6.06 5.54 -11.16
N VAL A 136 6.19 6.82 -10.82
CA VAL A 136 5.38 7.46 -9.76
C VAL A 136 3.90 7.52 -10.12
N LYS A 137 3.54 7.81 -11.38
CA LYS A 137 2.15 7.72 -11.85
C LYS A 137 1.60 6.30 -11.69
N SER A 138 2.40 5.28 -12.01
CA SER A 138 2.01 3.88 -11.84
C SER A 138 1.75 3.54 -10.36
N MET A 139 2.64 3.97 -9.46
CA MET A 139 2.46 3.80 -8.01
C MET A 139 1.18 4.47 -7.50
N HIS A 140 0.90 5.71 -7.94
CA HIS A 140 -0.33 6.41 -7.59
C HIS A 140 -1.59 5.69 -8.10
N ARG A 141 -1.60 5.24 -9.37
CA ARG A 141 -2.71 4.47 -9.95
C ARG A 141 -2.95 3.16 -9.21
N GLU A 142 -1.90 2.43 -8.87
CA GLU A 142 -2.01 1.17 -8.15
C GLU A 142 -2.56 1.39 -6.73
N ARG A 143 -2.15 2.47 -6.07
CA ARG A 143 -2.70 2.86 -4.77
C ARG A 143 -4.18 3.22 -4.84
N GLU A 144 -4.59 3.98 -5.86
CA GLU A 144 -5.99 4.32 -6.11
C GLU A 144 -6.84 3.07 -6.40
N ARG A 145 -6.30 2.15 -7.21
CA ARG A 145 -6.96 0.87 -7.52
C ARG A 145 -7.19 0.05 -6.24
N LYS A 146 -6.16 -0.09 -5.39
CA LYS A 146 -6.28 -0.77 -4.09
C LYS A 146 -7.29 -0.08 -3.16
N ALA A 147 -7.33 1.26 -3.16
CA ALA A 147 -8.32 2.02 -2.38
C ALA A 147 -9.75 1.67 -2.79
N ARG A 148 -10.02 1.69 -4.10
CA ARG A 148 -11.36 1.41 -4.67
C ARG A 148 -11.81 0.00 -4.36
N LEU A 149 -10.91 -0.98 -4.48
CA LEU A 149 -11.19 -2.37 -4.14
C LEU A 149 -11.48 -2.56 -2.65
N ALA A 150 -10.73 -1.88 -1.77
CA ALA A 150 -10.99 -1.92 -0.33
C ALA A 150 -12.38 -1.36 0.01
N VAL A 151 -12.77 -0.23 -0.58
CA VAL A 151 -14.11 0.36 -0.39
C VAL A 151 -15.21 -0.56 -0.92
N ALA A 152 -15.03 -1.17 -2.09
CA ALA A 152 -16.00 -2.11 -2.64
C ALA A 152 -16.16 -3.37 -1.76
N SER A 153 -15.06 -3.87 -1.21
CA SER A 153 -15.08 -5.01 -0.28
C SER A 153 -15.74 -4.67 1.05
N ASP A 154 -15.51 -3.46 1.59
CA ASP A 154 -16.12 -3.00 2.83
C ASP A 154 -17.63 -2.72 2.65
N GLN A 155 -18.06 -2.19 1.49
CA GLN A 155 -19.49 -2.07 1.16
C GLN A 155 -20.18 -3.43 0.99
N GLY A 156 -19.50 -4.43 0.43
CA GLY A 156 -19.99 -5.81 0.36
C GLY A 156 -20.07 -6.46 1.74
N ALA A 157 -19.05 -6.27 2.58
CA ALA A 157 -19.01 -6.76 3.95
C ALA A 157 -20.02 -6.05 4.86
N GLN A 158 -20.25 -4.75 4.70
CA GLN A 158 -21.27 -3.96 5.41
C GLN A 158 -22.68 -4.31 4.94
N LYS A 159 -22.91 -4.63 3.67
CA LYS A 159 -24.19 -5.24 3.22
C LYS A 159 -24.42 -6.62 3.84
N ALA A 160 -23.36 -7.40 4.09
CA ALA A 160 -23.45 -8.71 4.75
C ALA A 160 -23.55 -8.63 6.29
N LYS A 161 -22.97 -7.59 6.91
CA LYS A 161 -23.01 -7.30 8.36
C LYS A 161 -24.12 -6.34 8.79
N GLY A 162 -24.83 -5.70 7.85
CA GLY A 162 -26.08 -5.00 8.10
C GLY A 162 -26.97 -5.96 8.85
N SER A 163 -27.24 -5.63 10.12
CA SER A 163 -27.75 -6.54 11.13
C SER A 163 -28.81 -7.47 10.55
N ARG A 164 -28.51 -8.78 10.55
CA ARG A 164 -29.57 -9.79 10.48
C ARG A 164 -30.43 -9.55 11.71
N LYS A 165 -31.45 -8.69 11.59
CA LYS A 165 -32.47 -8.51 12.62
C LYS A 165 -33.06 -9.89 12.87
N ALA A 166 -33.23 -10.26 14.15
CA ALA A 166 -33.96 -11.47 14.50
C ALA A 166 -35.33 -11.41 13.81
N LEU A 167 -35.73 -12.52 13.20
CA LEU A 167 -37.03 -12.62 12.53
C LEU A 167 -38.15 -12.42 13.57
N ASP A 168 -38.94 -11.37 13.38
CA ASP A 168 -40.16 -11.15 14.15
C ASP A 168 -41.36 -11.90 13.48
N PRO A 169 -42.39 -12.35 14.22
CA PRO A 169 -43.49 -13.14 13.65
C PRO A 169 -44.19 -12.49 12.45
N GLU A 170 -44.30 -11.16 12.44
CA GLU A 170 -44.89 -10.43 11.30
C GLU A 170 -44.03 -10.55 10.04
N GLN A 171 -42.70 -10.51 10.20
CA GLN A 171 -41.76 -10.67 9.09
C GLN A 171 -41.75 -12.12 8.59
N LEU A 172 -41.91 -13.09 9.48
CA LEU A 172 -42.02 -14.50 9.13
C LEU A 172 -43.28 -14.77 8.29
N GLY A 173 -44.42 -14.18 8.68
CA GLY A 173 -45.66 -14.29 7.90
C GLY A 173 -45.56 -13.64 6.52
N LYS A 174 -44.83 -12.53 6.38
CA LYS A 174 -44.54 -11.92 5.06
C LYS A 174 -43.64 -12.83 4.22
N LEU A 175 -42.62 -13.44 4.82
CA LEU A 175 -41.72 -14.36 4.14
C LEU A 175 -42.45 -15.62 3.66
N GLU A 176 -43.32 -16.20 4.50
CA GLU A 176 -44.15 -17.37 4.13
C GLU A 176 -45.04 -17.06 2.92
N ASN A 177 -45.74 -15.93 2.95
CA ASN A 177 -46.59 -15.50 1.84
C ASN A 177 -45.80 -15.26 0.55
N PHE A 178 -44.58 -14.72 0.67
CA PHE A 178 -43.68 -14.55 -0.46
C PHE A 178 -43.23 -15.89 -1.03
N LEU A 179 -42.77 -16.82 -0.19
CA LEU A 179 -42.35 -18.16 -0.61
C LEU A 179 -43.50 -18.94 -1.26
N ARG A 180 -44.73 -18.81 -0.75
CA ARG A 180 -45.92 -19.46 -1.33
C ARG A 180 -46.25 -18.96 -2.74
N ARG A 181 -45.94 -17.68 -3.04
CA ARG A 181 -46.21 -17.06 -4.35
C ARG A 181 -45.02 -17.11 -5.30
N ALA A 182 -43.82 -17.31 -4.79
CA ALA A 182 -42.61 -17.35 -5.57
C ALA A 182 -42.52 -18.66 -6.35
N ASP A 183 -42.30 -18.57 -7.68
CA ASP A 183 -41.95 -19.74 -8.48
C ASP A 183 -40.47 -20.06 -8.28
N LEU A 184 -40.21 -21.01 -7.38
CA LEU A 184 -38.86 -21.48 -7.05
C LEU A 184 -38.35 -22.56 -8.03
N SER A 185 -39.13 -22.94 -9.03
CA SER A 185 -38.79 -24.03 -9.97
C SER A 185 -37.49 -23.76 -10.73
N ASN A 186 -37.19 -22.48 -11.01
CA ASN A 186 -35.95 -22.06 -11.67
C ASN A 186 -34.75 -21.99 -10.72
N LEU A 187 -34.99 -21.80 -9.42
CA LEU A 187 -33.95 -21.77 -8.39
C LEU A 187 -33.55 -23.18 -7.96
N MET A 188 -34.43 -24.17 -8.00
CA MET A 188 -34.10 -25.55 -7.60
C MET A 188 -33.21 -26.30 -8.62
N ARG A 189 -32.98 -25.75 -9.82
CA ARG A 189 -32.07 -26.35 -10.80
C ARG A 189 -30.63 -25.92 -10.51
N ARG A 190 -29.66 -26.82 -10.72
CA ARG A 190 -28.21 -26.55 -10.59
C ARG A 190 -27.73 -26.16 -9.20
N GLN A 191 -28.41 -26.64 -8.17
CA GLN A 191 -27.99 -26.42 -6.79
C GLN A 191 -26.63 -27.08 -6.54
N ALA A 192 -25.72 -26.32 -5.90
CA ALA A 192 -24.41 -26.80 -5.54
C ALA A 192 -24.50 -27.59 -4.23
N ILE A 193 -24.23 -28.89 -4.30
CA ILE A 193 -24.05 -29.74 -3.12
C ILE A 193 -22.70 -29.39 -2.53
N CYS A 194 -22.68 -28.92 -1.28
CA CYS A 194 -21.45 -28.53 -0.59
C CYS A 194 -21.15 -29.49 0.56
N ALA A 195 -19.88 -29.85 0.73
CA ALA A 195 -19.40 -30.62 1.87
C ALA A 195 -18.77 -29.69 2.92
N ILE A 196 -18.95 -30.04 4.19
CA ILE A 196 -18.29 -29.41 5.32
C ILE A 196 -17.46 -30.49 6.02
N THR A 197 -16.14 -30.40 5.90
CA THR A 197 -15.21 -31.38 6.46
C THR A 197 -14.70 -30.90 7.83
N PRO A 198 -14.52 -31.79 8.83
CA PRO A 198 -13.92 -31.43 10.12
C PRO A 198 -12.48 -30.94 9.91
N GLY A 199 -12.28 -29.62 9.86
CA GLY A 199 -10.99 -29.00 9.56
C GLY A 199 -11.08 -27.76 8.65
N SER A 200 -12.19 -27.57 7.93
CA SER A 200 -12.46 -26.34 7.17
C SER A 200 -13.85 -25.80 7.53
N SER A 201 -13.89 -24.57 8.02
CA SER A 201 -15.13 -23.89 8.44
C SER A 201 -15.96 -23.34 7.27
N ALA A 202 -15.39 -23.32 6.05
CA ALA A 202 -16.08 -22.85 4.86
C ALA A 202 -16.62 -24.05 4.04
N PRO A 203 -17.92 -24.05 3.67
CA PRO A 203 -18.51 -25.11 2.84
C PRO A 203 -17.86 -25.14 1.45
N GLN A 204 -17.43 -26.31 1.00
CA GLN A 204 -16.81 -26.50 -0.32
C GLN A 204 -17.82 -27.16 -1.29
N PRO A 205 -18.07 -26.59 -2.47
CA PRO A 205 -18.97 -27.18 -3.45
C PRO A 205 -18.34 -28.44 -4.06
N VAL A 206 -19.02 -29.57 -3.94
CA VAL A 206 -18.56 -30.90 -4.40
C VAL A 206 -19.26 -31.30 -5.71
N PHE A 207 -20.50 -30.86 -5.90
CA PHE A 207 -21.30 -31.28 -7.05
C PHE A 207 -22.35 -30.21 -7.42
N ARG A 208 -22.82 -30.19 -8.66
CA ARG A 208 -24.00 -29.41 -9.07
C ARG A 208 -24.99 -30.34 -9.76
N GLU A 209 -26.23 -30.31 -9.32
CA GLU A 209 -27.33 -31.02 -9.99
C GLU A 209 -27.47 -30.52 -11.45
N LEU A 210 -27.84 -31.38 -12.40
CA LEU A 210 -27.89 -31.02 -13.82
C LEU A 210 -29.19 -30.27 -14.18
#